data_AF-A0A3D3J196-F1
#
_entry.id   AF-A0A3D3J196-F1
#
_cell.length_a   1.000
_cell.length_b   1.000
_cell.length_c   1.000
_cell.angle_alpha   90.00
_cell.angle_beta   90.00
_cell.angle_gamma   90.00
#
_symmetry.space_group_name_H-M   'P 1'
#
loop_
_entity.id
_entity.type
_entity.pdbx_description
1 polymer ?
#
loop_
_entity_poly.entity_id
_entity_poly.type
_entity_poly.pdbx_seq_one_letter_code
_entity_poly.pdbx_strand_id
1 'polypeptide(L)' 'TEIVYNPSYEMLYEEETKKDLTGYDVGTLTELDTINVMTGEFTGRSPKDKYIVMDDNSKDTVWWTSDAYKNDNHPM' A
#
# COMPACT_ATOMS: atom_id res chain seq x y z
N THR A 1 -20.08 -4.86 -13.31
CA THR A 1 -19.14 -4.73 -12.18
C THR A 1 -19.78 -3.84 -11.15
N GLU A 2 -19.70 -4.23 -9.90
CA GLU A 2 -20.15 -3.39 -8.78
C GLU A 2 -19.05 -2.37 -8.43
N ILE A 3 -19.44 -1.14 -8.10
CA ILE A 3 -18.51 -0.07 -7.70
C ILE A 3 -18.97 0.45 -6.34
N VAL A 4 -18.10 0.30 -5.35
CA VAL A 4 -18.26 0.91 -4.03
C VAL A 4 -17.43 2.19 -4.01
N TYR A 5 -18.09 3.35 -3.98
CA TYR A 5 -17.44 4.66 -4.04
C TYR A 5 -17.61 5.40 -2.70
N ASN A 6 -16.50 5.85 -2.12
CA ASN A 6 -16.44 6.51 -0.81
C ASN A 6 -17.21 5.74 0.29
N PRO A 7 -16.85 4.48 0.57
CA PRO A 7 -17.53 3.70 1.60
C PRO A 7 -17.43 4.39 2.96
N SER A 8 -18.49 4.25 3.77
CA SER A 8 -18.46 4.69 5.16
C SER A 8 -17.60 3.76 6.01
N TYR A 9 -17.26 4.18 7.22
CA TYR A 9 -16.52 3.32 8.16
C TYR A 9 -17.31 2.06 8.53
N GLU A 10 -18.63 2.16 8.64
CA GLU A 10 -19.50 1.01 8.95
C GLU A 10 -19.46 -0.02 7.83
N MET A 11 -19.51 0.43 6.57
CA MET A 11 -19.39 -0.47 5.42
C MET A 11 -18.00 -1.12 5.38
N LEU A 12 -16.92 -0.38 5.62
CA LEU A 12 -15.57 -0.94 5.67
C LEU A 12 -15.47 -2.02 6.76
N TYR A 13 -16.01 -1.76 7.95
CA TYR A 13 -16.05 -2.74 9.05
C TYR A 13 -16.80 -4.02 8.66
N GLU A 14 -17.97 -3.90 8.03
CA GLU A 14 -18.74 -5.06 7.55
C GLU A 14 -17.98 -5.86 6.50
N GLU A 15 -17.32 -5.17 5.56
CA GLU A 15 -16.52 -5.79 4.50
C GLU A 15 -15.29 -6.53 5.07
N GLU A 16 -14.58 -5.93 6.03
CA GLU A 16 -13.36 -6.48 6.63
C GLU A 16 -13.62 -7.66 7.59
N THR A 17 -14.86 -7.83 8.06
CA THR A 17 -15.25 -8.89 9.02
C THR A 17 -16.00 -10.07 8.39
N LYS A 18 -16.10 -10.10 7.06
CA LYS A 18 -16.72 -11.21 6.32
C LYS A 18 -15.99 -12.54 6.57
N LYS A 19 -16.78 -13.60 6.78
CA LYS A 19 -16.26 -14.93 7.17
C LYS A 19 -15.59 -15.70 6.05
N ASP A 20 -15.83 -15.30 4.80
CA ASP A 20 -15.28 -15.92 3.60
C ASP A 20 -14.00 -15.26 3.09
N LEU A 21 -13.51 -14.21 3.77
CA LEU A 21 -12.18 -13.66 3.53
C LEU A 21 -11.11 -14.71 3.83
N THR A 22 -10.01 -14.66 3.07
CA THR A 22 -8.89 -15.61 3.21
C THR A 22 -7.56 -14.89 3.09
N GLY A 23 -6.49 -15.52 3.59
CA GLY A 23 -5.13 -14.98 3.47
C GLY A 23 -4.97 -13.64 4.18
N TYR A 24 -4.38 -12.66 3.47
CA TYR A 24 -4.06 -11.33 4.01
C TYR A 24 -5.25 -10.36 4.00
N ASP A 25 -6.39 -10.75 3.44
CA ASP A 25 -7.60 -9.92 3.40
C ASP A 25 -8.42 -10.01 4.70
N VAL A 26 -8.13 -10.99 5.58
CA VAL A 26 -8.91 -11.24 6.80
C VAL A 26 -8.67 -10.16 7.84
N GLY A 27 -9.73 -9.42 8.18
CA GLY A 27 -9.79 -8.56 9.36
C GLY A 27 -10.16 -9.33 10.62
N THR A 28 -9.43 -9.10 11.71
CA THR A 28 -9.71 -9.68 13.03
C THR A 28 -10.14 -8.58 14.00
N LEU A 29 -11.35 -8.68 14.55
CA LEU A 29 -11.81 -7.80 15.62
C LEU A 29 -11.03 -8.08 16.92
N THR A 30 -10.33 -7.06 17.40
CA THR A 30 -9.56 -7.13 18.66
C THR A 30 -10.44 -6.82 19.87
N GLU A 31 -9.93 -7.09 21.07
CA GLU A 31 -10.60 -6.71 22.34
C GLU A 31 -10.72 -5.18 22.54
N LEU A 32 -10.05 -4.39 21.71
CA LEU A 32 -10.09 -2.93 21.72
C LEU A 32 -11.12 -2.36 20.74
N ASP A 33 -12.02 -3.19 20.19
CA ASP A 33 -13.00 -2.82 19.16
C ASP A 33 -12.38 -2.20 17.90
N THR A 34 -11.19 -2.68 17.54
CA THR A 34 -10.48 -2.28 16.30
C THR A 34 -10.17 -3.48 15.43
N ILE A 35 -10.25 -3.30 14.12
CA ILE A 35 -9.87 -4.32 13.14
C ILE A 35 -8.34 -4.36 13.02
N ASN A 36 -7.77 -5.56 13.11
CA ASN A 36 -6.38 -5.85 12.82
C ASN A 36 -6.26 -6.75 11.58
N VAL A 37 -5.26 -6.47 10.74
CA VAL A 37 -4.90 -7.28 9.57
C VAL A 37 -3.42 -7.65 9.62
N MET A 38 -3.05 -8.74 8.94
CA MET A 38 -1.68 -9.21 8.81
C MET A 38 -1.18 -9.06 7.38
N THR A 39 -0.04 -8.40 7.17
CA THR A 39 0.50 -8.10 5.83
C THR A 39 1.55 -9.10 5.32
N GLY A 40 1.71 -10.23 6.01
CA GLY A 40 2.64 -11.29 5.63
C GLY A 40 4.11 -10.84 5.74
N GLU A 41 4.88 -11.08 4.68
CA GLU A 41 6.31 -10.71 4.61
C GLU A 41 6.51 -9.19 4.56
N PHE A 42 5.54 -8.44 4.02
CA PHE A 42 5.62 -6.99 3.83
C PHE A 42 5.26 -6.23 5.11
N THR A 43 6.14 -6.31 6.11
CA THR A 43 6.02 -5.63 7.41
C THR A 43 6.63 -4.23 7.42
N GLY A 44 7.05 -3.73 6.26
CA GLY A 44 7.66 -2.43 6.08
C GLY A 44 7.69 -1.99 4.62
N ARG A 45 8.33 -0.85 4.36
CA ARG A 45 8.53 -0.36 2.99
C ARG A 45 9.57 -1.22 2.25
N SER A 46 9.40 -1.36 0.94
CA SER A 46 10.39 -1.97 0.04
C SER A 46 11.08 -0.90 -0.82
N PRO A 47 12.04 -0.12 -0.27
CA PRO A 47 12.65 1.00 -0.99
C PRO A 47 13.36 0.60 -2.29
N LYS A 48 13.89 -0.62 -2.36
CA LYS A 48 14.55 -1.17 -3.55
C LYS A 48 13.60 -1.45 -4.71
N ASP A 49 12.30 -1.50 -4.44
CA ASP A 49 11.25 -1.73 -5.43
C ASP A 49 10.51 -0.43 -5.80
N LYS A 50 10.95 0.72 -5.27
CA LYS A 50 10.40 2.03 -5.64
C LYS A 50 11.02 2.51 -6.94
N TYR A 51 10.19 2.81 -7.93
CA TYR A 51 10.61 3.41 -9.20
C TYR A 51 9.81 4.67 -9.52
N ILE A 52 10.42 5.57 -10.29
CA ILE A 52 9.77 6.75 -10.84
C ILE A 52 10.02 6.73 -12.35
N VAL A 53 8.95 6.86 -13.13
CA VAL A 53 9.04 6.94 -14.60
C VAL A 53 9.89 8.15 -14.97
N MET A 54 10.91 7.92 -15.78
CA MET A 54 11.74 8.98 -16.35
C MET A 54 11.09 9.51 -17.63
N ASP A 55 10.40 10.64 -17.55
CA ASP A 55 9.72 11.29 -18.67
C ASP A 55 10.05 12.79 -18.74
N ASP A 56 9.44 13.50 -19.68
CA ASP A 56 9.65 14.95 -19.83
C ASP A 56 9.23 15.78 -18.60
N ASN A 57 8.36 15.24 -17.74
CA ASN A 57 7.93 15.93 -16.52
C ASN A 57 8.92 15.72 -15.37
N SER A 58 9.52 14.53 -15.28
CA SER A 58 10.33 14.11 -14.13
C SER A 58 11.83 14.25 -14.35
N LYS A 59 12.31 14.18 -15.59
CA LYS A 59 13.75 14.06 -15.92
C LYS A 59 14.62 15.14 -15.29
N ASP A 60 14.15 16.39 -15.28
CA ASP A 60 14.92 17.56 -14.84
C ASP A 60 14.53 18.04 -13.43
N THR A 61 13.54 17.41 -12.79
CA THR A 61 12.97 17.89 -11.51
C THR A 61 13.10 16.88 -10.37
N VAL A 62 13.19 15.58 -10.65
CA VAL A 62 13.38 14.55 -9.64
C VAL A 62 14.86 14.44 -9.26
N TRP A 63 15.14 14.29 -7.97
CA TRP A 63 16.49 13.99 -7.50
C TRP A 63 16.83 12.52 -7.71
N TRP A 64 17.34 12.19 -8.90
CA TRP A 64 17.65 10.81 -9.31
C TRP A 64 18.77 10.17 -8.50
N THR A 65 18.68 8.87 -8.28
CA THR A 65 19.77 8.09 -7.67
C THR A 65 20.99 8.09 -8.58
N SER A 66 22.19 8.15 -7.99
CA SER A 66 23.45 8.15 -8.73
C SER A 66 24.54 7.44 -7.91
N ASP A 67 25.72 7.23 -8.50
CA ASP A 67 26.85 6.65 -7.76
C ASP A 67 27.35 7.56 -6.64
N ALA A 68 27.36 8.87 -6.86
CA ALA A 68 27.79 9.84 -5.86
C ALA A 68 26.73 10.08 -4.77
N TYR A 69 25.45 10.01 -5.12
CA TYR A 69 24.33 10.30 -4.23
C TYR A 69 23.27 9.21 -4.36
N LYS A 70 23.43 8.17 -3.53
CA LYS A 70 22.50 7.05 -3.46
C LYS A 70 21.21 7.46 -2.77
N ASN A 71 20.09 7.18 -3.42
CA ASN A 71 18.74 7.29 -2.86
C ASN A 71 17.80 6.29 -3.57
N ASP A 72 16.53 6.24 -3.16
CA ASP A 72 15.55 5.26 -3.66
C ASP A 72 14.76 5.74 -4.92
N ASN A 73 15.17 6.85 -5.55
CA ASN A 73 14.53 7.33 -6.78
C ASN A 73 15.16 6.62 -7.99
N HIS A 74 14.82 5.33 -8.14
CA HIS A 74 15.27 4.51 -9.26
C HIS A 74 14.48 4.89 -10.53
N PRO A 75 15.15 5.16 -11.67
CA PRO A 75 14.48 5.44 -12.93
C PRO A 75 13.86 4.17 -13.53
N MET A 76 12.69 4.31 -14.15
CA MET A 76 12.01 3.29 -14.97
C MET A 76 11.74 3.83 -16.37
#